data_AF-A0A1X7HKY1-F1
#
_entry.id   AF-A0A1X7HKY1-F1
#
_cell.length_a   1.000
_cell.length_b   1.000
_cell.length_c   1.000
_cell.angle_alpha   90.00
_cell.angle_beta   90.00
_cell.angle_gamma   90.00
#
_symmetry.space_group_name_H-M   'P 1'
#
loop_
_entity.id
_entity.type
_entity.pdbx_description
1 polymer ?
#
loop_
_entity_poly.entity_id
_entity_poly.type
_entity_poly.pdbx_seq_one_letter_code
_entity_poly.pdbx_strand_id
1 'polypeptide(L)' 'MQKEKQFELGDHVKYTNPNGVYIGVKKIIGYELWSGEHYSDHRYYIEPSDTPWYPVSEESLKLCTD' A
#
# COMPACT_ATOMS: atom_id res chain seq x y z
N MET A 1 -6.41 -14.16 -12.87
CA MET A 1 -6.80 -12.76 -13.18
C MET A 1 -5.83 -11.85 -12.46
N GLN A 2 -5.21 -10.88 -13.15
CA GLN A 2 -4.48 -9.82 -12.46
C GLN A 2 -5.49 -8.95 -11.72
N LYS A 3 -5.28 -8.74 -10.42
CA LYS A 3 -6.10 -7.84 -9.61
C LYS A 3 -5.81 -6.41 -10.05
N GLU A 4 -6.79 -5.55 -10.26
CA GLU A 4 -6.53 -4.14 -10.55
C GLU A 4 -5.97 -3.44 -9.30
N LYS A 5 -5.03 -2.51 -9.49
CA LYS A 5 -4.53 -1.68 -8.39
C LYS A 5 -5.61 -0.71 -7.91
N GLN A 6 -5.69 -0.49 -6.60
CA GLN A 6 -6.67 0.41 -5.99
C GLN A 6 -6.17 1.85 -5.77
N PHE A 7 -4.85 2.06 -5.74
CA PHE A 7 -4.25 3.35 -5.42
C PHE A 7 -3.27 3.81 -6.50
N GLU A 8 -3.14 5.12 -6.63
CA GLU A 8 -2.26 5.79 -7.58
C GLU A 8 -1.15 6.57 -6.89
N LEU A 9 -0.10 6.92 -7.64
CA LEU A 9 0.97 7.78 -7.13
C LEU A 9 0.40 9.13 -6.68
N GLY A 10 0.78 9.57 -5.47
CA GLY A 10 0.29 10.82 -4.89
C GLY A 10 -0.97 10.69 -4.05
N ASP A 11 -1.67 9.54 -4.08
CA ASP A 11 -2.82 9.31 -3.21
C ASP A 11 -2.43 9.37 -1.74
N HIS A 12 -3.29 9.99 -0.94
CA HIS A 12 -3.18 9.97 0.52
C HIS A 12 -3.99 8.81 1.07
N VAL A 13 -3.37 7.97 1.89
CA VAL A 13 -3.93 6.74 2.45
C VAL A 13 -3.72 6.67 3.95
N LYS A 14 -4.69 6.12 4.66
CA LYS A 14 -4.56 5.68 6.06
C LYS A 14 -3.85 4.34 6.08
N TYR A 15 -2.71 4.26 6.76
CA TYR A 15 -1.94 3.04 6.90
C TYR A 15 -2.14 2.39 8.27
N THR A 16 -2.53 1.12 8.27
CA THR A 16 -2.57 0.24 9.44
C THR A 16 -1.58 -0.89 9.22
N ASN A 17 -0.65 -1.09 10.16
CA ASN A 17 0.37 -2.14 10.02
C ASN A 17 -0.25 -3.56 10.19
N PRO A 18 0.48 -4.63 9.86
CA PRO A 18 -0.01 -6.01 10.01
C PRO A 18 -0.42 -6.40 11.44
N ASN A 19 -0.01 -5.65 12.46
CA ASN A 19 -0.42 -5.85 13.86
C ASN A 19 -1.73 -5.12 14.20
N GLY A 20 -2.40 -4.49 13.23
CA GLY A 20 -3.64 -3.75 13.43
C GLY A 20 -3.46 -2.35 14.01
N VAL A 21 -2.24 -1.84 14.10
CA VAL A 21 -1.96 -0.50 14.65
C VAL A 21 -2.02 0.55 13.54
N TYR A 22 -2.88 1.54 13.72
CA TYR A 22 -2.94 2.70 12.82
C TYR A 22 -1.70 3.58 12.99
N ILE A 23 -0.94 3.76 11.92
CA ILE A 23 0.34 4.50 11.92
C ILE A 23 0.13 5.96 11.49
N GLY A 24 -0.91 6.26 10.72
CA GLY A 24 -1.19 7.62 10.25
C GLY A 24 -1.55 7.69 8.77
N VAL A 25 -1.70 8.93 8.27
CA VAL A 25 -1.85 9.22 6.85
C VAL A 25 -0.48 9.21 6.17
N LYS A 26 -0.41 8.59 5.00
CA LYS A 26 0.77 8.41 4.17
C LYS A 26 0.43 8.74 2.72
N LYS A 27 1.44 8.97 1.89
CA LYS A 27 1.32 9.20 0.46
C LYS A 27 1.91 8.03 -0.30
N ILE A 28 1.21 7.55 -1.33
CA ILE A 28 1.75 6.54 -2.24
C ILE A 28 2.86 7.16 -3.10
N ILE A 29 4.03 6.52 -3.12
CA ILE A 29 5.21 6.97 -3.90
C ILE A 29 5.70 5.94 -4.92
N GLY A 30 5.14 4.74 -4.89
CA GLY A 30 5.50 3.66 -5.78
C GLY A 30 4.56 2.49 -5.58
N TYR A 31 4.54 1.58 -6.54
CA TYR A 31 3.88 0.29 -6.39
C TYR A 31 4.54 -0.75 -7.29
N GLU A 32 4.36 -2.01 -6.92
CA GLU A 32 4.83 -3.16 -7.69
C GLU A 32 3.85 -4.33 -7.57
N LEU A 33 3.89 -5.21 -8.56
CA LEU A 33 3.11 -6.44 -8.56
C LEU A 33 3.97 -7.58 -8.03
N TRP A 34 3.56 -8.16 -6.91
CA TRP A 34 4.13 -9.40 -6.40
C TRP A 34 3.28 -10.56 -6.90
N SER A 35 3.84 -11.41 -7.76
CA SER A 35 3.16 -12.60 -8.25
C SER A 35 3.91 -13.87 -7.90
N GLY A 36 3.14 -14.93 -7.67
CA GLY A 36 3.61 -16.31 -7.58
C GLY A 36 2.72 -17.20 -8.44
N GLU A 37 2.99 -18.50 -8.43
CA GLU A 37 2.26 -19.49 -9.26
C GLU A 37 0.72 -19.45 -9.05
N HIS A 38 0.27 -19.04 -7.85
CA HIS A 38 -1.14 -19.03 -7.47
C HIS A 38 -1.64 -17.68 -6.93
N TYR A 39 -0.84 -16.61 -6.97
CA TYR A 39 -1.25 -15.32 -6.43
C TYR A 39 -0.68 -14.14 -7.22
N SER A 40 -1.37 -13.01 -7.14
CA SER A 40 -0.89 -11.71 -7.60
C SER A 40 -1.40 -10.65 -6.61
N ASP A 41 -0.48 -9.88 -6.03
CA ASP A 41 -0.76 -8.91 -4.98
C ASP A 41 -0.09 -7.58 -5.31
N HIS A 42 -0.85 -6.48 -5.23
CA HIS A 42 -0.32 -5.14 -5.41
C HIS A 42 0.27 -4.64 -4.09
N ARG A 43 1.53 -4.22 -4.15
CA ARG A 43 2.31 -3.74 -3.01
C ARG A 43 2.66 -2.28 -3.24
N TYR A 44 2.58 -1.47 -2.19
CA TYR A 44 2.67 -0.02 -2.30
C TYR A 44 3.78 0.55 -1.42
N TYR A 45 4.62 1.40 -1.99
CA TYR A 45 5.61 2.18 -1.26
C TYR A 45 4.97 3.47 -0.75
N ILE A 46 5.21 3.80 0.52
CA ILE A 46 4.53 4.90 1.22
C ILE A 46 5.50 5.83 1.95
N GLU A 47 5.16 7.13 1.99
CA GLU A 47 5.91 8.13 2.77
C GLU A 47 4.98 9.04 3.59
N PRO A 48 5.41 9.60 4.74
CA PRO A 48 6.67 9.31 5.43
C PRO A 48 6.64 7.93 6.11
N SER A 49 7.74 7.19 6.04
CA SER A 49 7.90 5.87 6.68
C SER A 49 9.36 5.71 7.12
N ASP A 50 9.61 4.99 8.20
CA ASP A 50 10.98 4.64 8.63
C ASP A 50 11.63 3.61 7.68
N THR A 51 10.80 2.91 6.91
CA THR A 51 11.22 1.89 5.93
C THR A 51 10.59 2.16 4.55
N PRO A 52 10.94 3.27 3.87
CA PRO A 52 10.33 3.65 2.59
C PRO A 52 10.68 2.69 1.44
N TRP A 53 11.68 1.82 1.63
CA TRP A 53 12.05 0.73 0.70
C TRP A 53 11.26 -0.56 0.92
N TYR A 54 10.36 -0.62 1.91
CA TYR A 54 9.55 -1.80 2.20
C TYR A 54 8.09 -1.53 1.84
N PRO A 55 7.55 -2.18 0.79
CA PRO A 55 6.19 -1.91 0.35
C PRO A 55 5.17 -2.65 1.22
N VAL A 56 4.02 -2.02 1.43
CA VAL A 56 2.93 -2.54 2.26
C VAL A 56 1.84 -3.18 1.40
N SER A 57 1.08 -4.11 1.97
CA SER A 57 -0.04 -4.74 1.26
C SER A 57 -1.16 -3.74 1.00
N GLU A 58 -1.87 -3.94 -0.11
CA GLU A 58 -3.09 -3.18 -0.43
C GLU A 58 -4.10 -3.18 0.73
N GLU A 59 -4.23 -4.32 1.42
CA GLU A 59 -5.16 -4.53 2.54
C GLU A 59 -4.81 -3.69 3.78
N SER A 60 -3.57 -3.23 3.88
CA SER A 60 -3.10 -2.36 4.98
C SER A 60 -3.48 -0.89 4.78
N LEU A 61 -4.05 -0.54 3.62
CA LEU A 61 -4.28 0.82 3.17
C LEU A 61 -5.76 1.12 2.99
N LYS A 62 -6.14 2.36 3.27
CA LYS A 62 -7.47 2.88 2.96
C LYS A 62 -7.35 4.30 2.42
N LEU A 63 -7.95 4.57 1.26
CA LEU A 63 -7.94 5.92 0.67
C LEU A 63 -8.50 6.95 1.65
N CYS A 64 -7.83 8.09 1.77
CA CYS A 64 -8.40 9.27 2.38
C CYS A 64 -9.39 9.88 1.40
N THR A 65 -10.67 9.56 1.54
CA THR A 65 -11.74 10.35 0.94
C THR A 65 -11.97 11.56 1.83
N ASP A 66 -11.71 12.76 1.31
CA ASP A 66 -12.16 14.02 1.91
C ASP A 66 -13.70 14.08 1.99
#